data_AF-A0A9X8E1C8-F1
#
_entry.id   AF-A0A9X8E1C8-F1
#
_cell.length_a   1.000
_cell.length_b   1.000
_cell.length_c   1.000
_cell.angle_alpha   90.00
_cell.angle_beta   90.00
_cell.angle_gamma   90.00
#
_symmetry.space_group_name_H-M   'P 1'
#
loop_
_entity.id
_entity.type
_entity.pdbx_description
1 polymer ?
#
loop_
_entity_poly.entity_id
_entity_poly.type
_entity_poly.pdbx_seq_one_letter_code
_entity_poly.pdbx_strand_id
1 'polypeptide(L)'
;MDSTKQSMQLLRIVKELLASCEANAAVDNDDDDVATTGLKHDSQLLEVYALQIQLYTAQKDNKKLVELYEKALRVKPGVAHPRIVGVIRECGGKMHMMQGDWEQARNAFFEGFKNFDEAGEARRLQCLKYLVLANMLGESKINVFDSQEAKPYEQAKEIVAMTQLTDAHKSEEKLVGALNQWTHSLEKLRRQLHDKLLPEVA
;
A
#
# COMPACT_ATOMS: atom_id res chain seq x y z
N MET A 1 22.80 17.91 -14.85
CA MET A 1 22.07 19.10 -15.34
C MET A 1 20.91 18.76 -16.29
N ASP A 2 20.92 17.61 -16.96
CA ASP A 2 19.88 17.23 -17.94
C ASP A 2 18.57 16.72 -17.28
N SER A 3 18.68 15.89 -16.24
CA SER A 3 17.52 15.32 -15.52
C SER A 3 16.61 16.39 -14.88
N THR A 4 17.17 17.49 -14.36
CA THR A 4 16.38 18.59 -13.77
C THR A 4 15.59 19.36 -14.84
N LYS A 5 16.16 19.55 -16.04
CA LYS A 5 15.46 20.20 -17.16
C LYS A 5 14.31 19.33 -17.67
N GLN A 6 14.55 18.03 -17.82
CA GLN A 6 13.50 17.07 -18.19
C GLN A 6 12.38 17.00 -17.15
N SER A 7 12.72 17.02 -15.85
CA SER A 7 11.73 17.05 -14.76
C SER A 7 10.88 18.33 -14.77
N MET A 8 11.48 19.49 -15.03
CA MET A 8 10.75 20.76 -15.17
C MET A 8 9.84 20.77 -16.41
N GLN A 9 10.31 20.21 -17.54
CA GLN A 9 9.52 20.12 -18.76
C GLN A 9 8.32 19.17 -18.58
N LEU A 10 8.54 18.01 -17.95
CA LEU A 10 7.46 17.07 -17.62
C LEU A 10 6.43 17.72 -16.68
N LEU A 11 6.88 18.47 -15.67
CA LEU A 11 6.00 19.18 -14.76
C LEU A 11 5.19 20.28 -15.47
N ARG A 12 5.74 20.92 -16.50
CA ARG A 12 5.01 21.89 -17.33
C ARG A 12 3.92 21.21 -18.14
N ILE A 13 4.26 20.15 -18.86
CA ILE A 13 3.32 19.38 -19.70
C ILE A 13 2.18 18.82 -18.84
N VAL A 14 2.51 18.25 -17.69
CA VAL A 14 1.51 17.69 -16.77
C VAL A 14 0.56 18.75 -16.21
N LYS A 15 1.04 19.98 -15.97
CA LYS A 15 0.17 21.11 -15.57
C LYS A 15 -0.74 21.56 -16.71
N GLU A 16 -0.22 21.64 -17.93
CA GLU A 16 -0.99 21.99 -19.13
C GLU A 16 -2.10 20.95 -19.38
N LEU A 17 -1.78 19.65 -19.22
CA LEU A 17 -2.76 18.55 -19.33
C LEU A 17 -3.84 18.64 -18.24
N LEU A 18 -3.46 18.89 -16.98
CA LEU A 18 -4.43 19.04 -15.89
C LEU A 18 -5.39 20.21 -16.15
N ALA A 19 -4.86 21.37 -16.56
CA ALA A 19 -5.67 22.54 -16.87
C ALA A 19 -6.65 22.26 -18.03
N SER A 20 -6.21 21.49 -19.04
CA SER A 20 -7.09 21.05 -20.13
C SER A 20 -8.19 20.12 -19.65
N CYS A 21 -7.91 19.21 -18.71
CA CYS A 21 -8.94 18.36 -18.11
C CYS A 21 -9.94 19.20 -17.30
N GLU A 22 -9.47 20.11 -16.44
CA GLU A 22 -10.35 20.95 -15.60
C GLU A 22 -11.21 21.91 -16.43
N ALA A 23 -10.69 22.46 -17.52
CA ALA A 23 -11.44 23.34 -18.42
C ALA A 23 -12.61 22.61 -19.09
N ASN A 24 -12.44 21.34 -19.47
CA ASN A 24 -13.47 20.53 -20.11
C ASN A 24 -14.61 20.17 -19.13
N ALA A 25 -14.33 20.05 -17.82
CA ALA A 25 -15.34 19.77 -16.81
C ALA A 25 -16.33 20.94 -16.57
N ALA A 26 -15.96 22.17 -16.95
CA ALA A 26 -16.78 23.37 -16.75
C ALA A 26 -17.78 23.64 -17.89
N VAL A 27 -17.72 22.87 -18.98
CA VAL A 27 -18.51 23.12 -20.22
C VAL A 27 -19.76 22.23 -20.30
N ASP A 28 -19.83 21.15 -19.51
CA ASP A 28 -20.91 20.15 -19.60
C ASP A 28 -22.13 20.57 -18.74
N ASN A 29 -22.95 21.49 -19.26
CA ASN A 29 -24.37 21.63 -18.90
C ASN A 29 -25.18 21.55 -20.20
N ASP A 30 -26.17 20.64 -20.25
CA ASP A 30 -27.10 20.31 -21.36
C ASP A 30 -26.60 19.30 -22.42
N ASP A 31 -26.69 17.98 -22.13
CA ASP A 31 -27.32 16.95 -23.02
C ASP A 31 -27.11 15.50 -22.51
N ASP A 32 -28.02 14.59 -22.88
CA ASP A 32 -28.12 13.17 -22.41
C ASP A 32 -26.91 12.25 -22.78
N ASP A 33 -25.89 12.74 -23.49
CA ASP A 33 -24.65 12.00 -23.83
C ASP A 33 -23.54 12.15 -22.76
N VAL A 34 -23.80 12.94 -21.70
CA VAL A 34 -22.89 13.28 -20.59
C VAL A 34 -22.26 12.07 -19.88
N ALA A 35 -22.93 10.92 -19.84
CA ALA A 35 -22.41 9.74 -19.12
C ALA A 35 -21.14 9.16 -19.78
N THR A 36 -21.06 9.12 -21.11
CA THR A 36 -19.91 8.54 -21.81
C THR A 36 -18.74 9.52 -21.89
N THR A 37 -19.03 10.82 -22.04
CA THR A 37 -18.03 11.91 -22.03
C THR A 37 -17.41 12.08 -20.65
N GLY A 38 -18.22 12.05 -19.58
CA GLY A 38 -17.74 12.13 -18.20
C GLY A 38 -16.81 10.96 -17.83
N LEU A 39 -17.11 9.74 -18.28
CA LEU A 39 -16.24 8.58 -18.04
C LEU A 39 -14.87 8.70 -18.74
N LYS A 40 -14.83 9.25 -19.96
CA LYS A 40 -13.57 9.50 -20.68
C LYS A 40 -12.75 10.58 -19.99
N HIS A 41 -13.41 11.63 -19.52
CA HIS A 41 -12.78 12.72 -18.76
C HIS A 41 -12.17 12.21 -17.45
N ASP A 42 -12.94 11.44 -16.66
CA ASP A 42 -12.48 10.83 -15.42
C ASP A 42 -11.26 9.92 -15.66
N SER A 43 -11.28 9.11 -16.73
CA SER A 43 -10.14 8.27 -17.10
C SER A 43 -8.89 9.09 -17.45
N GLN A 44 -9.04 10.15 -18.24
CA GLN A 44 -7.92 11.04 -18.61
C GLN A 44 -7.34 11.74 -17.37
N LEU A 45 -8.21 12.19 -16.46
CA LEU A 45 -7.79 12.82 -15.22
C LEU A 45 -7.00 11.86 -14.33
N LEU A 46 -7.42 10.60 -14.24
CA LEU A 46 -6.67 9.55 -13.52
C LEU A 46 -5.30 9.27 -14.15
N GLU A 47 -5.17 9.34 -15.48
CA GLU A 47 -3.88 9.23 -16.16
C GLU A 47 -2.94 10.38 -15.77
N VAL A 48 -3.46 11.62 -15.74
CA VAL A 48 -2.69 12.79 -15.30
C VAL A 48 -2.24 12.64 -13.85
N TYR A 49 -3.13 12.19 -12.95
CA TYR A 49 -2.75 11.93 -11.55
C TYR A 49 -1.70 10.82 -11.43
N ALA A 50 -1.80 9.74 -12.19
CA ALA A 50 -0.81 8.68 -12.18
C ALA A 50 0.58 9.18 -12.65
N LEU A 51 0.63 10.06 -13.66
CA LEU A 51 1.88 10.71 -14.08
C LEU A 51 2.45 11.61 -12.98
N GLN A 52 1.61 12.38 -12.31
CA GLN A 52 2.03 13.22 -11.18
C GLN A 52 2.56 12.38 -10.02
N ILE A 53 1.90 11.26 -9.69
CA ILE A 53 2.35 10.31 -8.68
C ILE A 53 3.74 9.76 -9.02
N GLN A 54 3.99 9.36 -10.27
CA GLN A 54 5.30 8.86 -10.69
C GLN A 54 6.38 9.95 -10.59
N LEU A 55 6.07 11.17 -11.00
CA LEU A 55 6.98 12.32 -10.89
C LEU A 55 7.33 12.63 -9.43
N TYR A 56 6.35 12.75 -8.56
CA TYR A 56 6.60 13.08 -7.14
C TYR A 56 7.19 11.91 -6.36
N THR A 57 6.98 10.68 -6.79
CA THR A 57 7.71 9.50 -6.27
C THR A 57 9.21 9.63 -6.56
N ALA A 58 9.58 10.02 -7.79
CA ALA A 58 10.98 10.24 -8.15
C ALA A 58 11.62 11.40 -7.36
N GLN A 59 10.82 12.43 -7.02
CA GLN A 59 11.25 13.58 -6.22
C GLN A 59 11.20 13.31 -4.71
N LYS A 60 10.63 12.19 -4.27
CA LYS A 60 10.37 11.84 -2.86
C LYS A 60 9.52 12.89 -2.12
N ASP A 61 8.62 13.55 -2.84
CA ASP A 61 7.71 14.56 -2.28
C ASP A 61 6.44 13.89 -1.71
N ASN A 62 6.58 13.32 -0.52
CA ASN A 62 5.51 12.53 0.11
C ASN A 62 4.24 13.35 0.40
N LYS A 63 4.36 14.65 0.66
CA LYS A 63 3.20 15.51 0.95
C LYS A 63 2.26 15.57 -0.26
N LYS A 64 2.82 15.82 -1.44
CA LYS A 64 2.04 15.85 -2.67
C LYS A 64 1.51 14.49 -3.08
N LEU A 65 2.22 13.40 -2.78
CA LEU A 65 1.73 12.05 -3.04
C LEU A 65 0.44 11.75 -2.27
N VAL A 66 0.35 12.17 -1.00
CA VAL A 66 -0.90 12.06 -0.21
C VAL A 66 -2.03 12.84 -0.86
N GLU A 67 -1.81 14.12 -1.19
CA GLU A 67 -2.82 14.98 -1.81
C GLU A 67 -3.33 14.40 -3.15
N LEU A 68 -2.43 13.86 -3.98
CA LEU A 68 -2.77 13.29 -5.27
C LEU A 68 -3.55 11.98 -5.14
N TYR A 69 -3.16 11.13 -4.19
CA TYR A 69 -3.90 9.91 -3.92
C TYR A 69 -5.34 10.20 -3.48
N GLU A 70 -5.53 11.16 -2.56
CA GLU A 70 -6.86 11.57 -2.13
C GLU A 70 -7.71 12.15 -3.27
N LYS A 71 -7.09 12.94 -4.17
CA LYS A 71 -7.77 13.45 -5.37
C LYS A 71 -8.16 12.30 -6.31
N ALA A 72 -7.27 11.34 -6.54
CA ALA A 72 -7.52 10.21 -7.41
C ALA A 72 -8.65 9.30 -6.89
N LEU A 73 -8.78 9.14 -5.57
CA LEU A 73 -9.88 8.36 -4.97
C LEU A 73 -11.27 8.99 -5.13
N ARG A 74 -11.35 10.32 -5.36
CA ARG A 74 -12.63 11.02 -5.59
C ARG A 74 -13.15 10.83 -7.01
N VAL A 75 -12.27 10.46 -7.94
CA VAL A 75 -12.64 10.19 -9.33
C VAL A 75 -13.12 8.75 -9.42
N LYS A 76 -14.26 8.52 -10.09
CA LYS A 76 -14.75 7.16 -10.29
C LYS A 76 -13.76 6.43 -11.21
N PRO A 77 -13.20 5.27 -10.81
CA PRO A 77 -12.20 4.57 -11.62
C PRO A 77 -12.65 4.21 -13.04
N GLY A 78 -13.97 4.18 -13.29
CA GLY A 78 -14.56 4.03 -14.61
C GLY A 78 -13.89 2.93 -15.44
N VAL A 79 -13.49 3.29 -16.66
CA VAL A 79 -12.81 2.41 -17.65
C VAL A 79 -11.29 2.66 -17.65
N ALA A 80 -10.72 3.16 -16.55
CA ALA A 80 -9.28 3.45 -16.51
C ALA A 80 -8.46 2.17 -16.69
N HIS A 81 -7.39 2.28 -17.50
CA HIS A 81 -6.52 1.14 -17.79
C HIS A 81 -5.91 0.55 -16.50
N PRO A 82 -5.86 -0.79 -16.31
CA PRO A 82 -5.39 -1.41 -15.05
C PRO A 82 -4.03 -0.88 -14.57
N ARG A 83 -3.06 -0.68 -15.47
CA ARG A 83 -1.78 -0.01 -15.17
C ARG A 83 -1.91 1.32 -14.40
N ILE A 84 -2.86 2.18 -14.76
CA ILE A 84 -3.08 3.50 -14.14
C ILE A 84 -3.61 3.32 -12.72
N VAL A 85 -4.61 2.46 -12.56
CA VAL A 85 -5.17 2.10 -11.26
C VAL A 85 -4.09 1.48 -10.37
N GLY A 86 -3.24 0.60 -10.91
CA GLY A 86 -2.11 -0.01 -10.22
C GLY A 86 -1.14 1.01 -9.63
N VAL A 87 -0.78 2.05 -10.38
CA VAL A 87 0.10 3.14 -9.92
C VAL A 87 -0.52 3.92 -8.76
N ILE A 88 -1.81 4.25 -8.86
CA ILE A 88 -2.54 4.98 -7.82
C ILE A 88 -2.63 4.12 -6.54
N ARG A 89 -2.96 2.84 -6.69
CA ARG A 89 -3.08 1.89 -5.58
C ARG A 89 -1.73 1.62 -4.89
N GLU A 90 -0.65 1.47 -5.65
CA GLU A 90 0.70 1.33 -5.08
C GLU A 90 1.10 2.56 -4.25
N CYS A 91 0.78 3.76 -4.75
CA CYS A 91 1.01 5.01 -4.01
C CYS A 91 0.21 5.05 -2.70
N GLY A 92 -1.08 4.71 -2.75
CA GLY A 92 -1.94 4.63 -1.58
C GLY A 92 -1.43 3.63 -0.54
N GLY A 93 -1.00 2.45 -0.98
CA GLY A 93 -0.44 1.43 -0.09
C GLY A 93 0.80 1.93 0.66
N LYS A 94 1.72 2.60 -0.05
CA LYS A 94 2.94 3.18 0.57
C LYS A 94 2.60 4.28 1.56
N MET A 95 1.64 5.14 1.24
CA MET A 95 1.15 6.17 2.15
C MET A 95 0.57 5.55 3.43
N HIS A 96 -0.30 4.56 3.31
CA HIS A 96 -0.89 3.88 4.48
C HIS A 96 0.17 3.18 5.33
N MET A 97 1.19 2.57 4.72
CA MET A 97 2.34 2.04 5.47
C MET A 97 3.05 3.13 6.28
N MET A 98 3.25 4.33 5.73
CA MET A 98 3.87 5.44 6.46
C MET A 98 3.02 5.92 7.64
N GLN A 99 1.71 5.70 7.60
CA GLN A 99 0.77 6.05 8.66
C GLN A 99 0.60 4.92 9.70
N GLY A 100 1.18 3.74 9.45
CA GLY A 100 0.95 2.55 10.28
C GLY A 100 -0.43 1.92 10.08
N ASP A 101 -1.17 2.33 9.05
CA ASP A 101 -2.46 1.74 8.69
C ASP A 101 -2.24 0.49 7.83
N TRP A 102 -1.94 -0.62 8.51
CA TRP A 102 -1.56 -1.86 7.83
C TRP A 102 -2.71 -2.48 7.06
N GLU A 103 -3.96 -2.31 7.51
CA GLU A 103 -5.12 -2.88 6.82
C GLU A 103 -5.37 -2.21 5.48
N GLN A 104 -5.40 -0.87 5.46
CA GLN A 104 -5.59 -0.14 4.22
C GLN A 104 -4.39 -0.28 3.29
N ALA A 105 -3.18 -0.39 3.84
CA ALA A 105 -1.99 -0.69 3.06
C ALA A 105 -2.13 -2.03 2.32
N ARG A 106 -2.55 -3.10 3.02
CA ARG A 106 -2.76 -4.42 2.39
C ARG A 106 -3.81 -4.36 1.29
N ASN A 107 -4.96 -3.75 1.56
CA ASN A 107 -6.04 -3.62 0.58
C ASN A 107 -5.55 -2.89 -0.68
N ALA A 108 -4.86 -1.76 -0.50
CA ALA A 108 -4.30 -1.00 -1.60
C ALA A 108 -3.24 -1.79 -2.39
N PHE A 109 -2.31 -2.48 -1.72
CA PHE A 109 -1.30 -3.28 -2.43
C PHE A 109 -1.87 -4.50 -3.13
N PHE A 110 -2.91 -5.13 -2.58
CA PHE A 110 -3.57 -6.26 -3.23
C PHE A 110 -4.34 -5.81 -4.48
N GLU A 111 -5.07 -4.71 -4.40
CA GLU A 111 -5.70 -4.09 -5.58
C GLU A 111 -4.65 -3.68 -6.62
N GLY A 112 -3.55 -3.05 -6.18
CA GLY A 112 -2.45 -2.68 -7.07
C GLY A 112 -1.78 -3.89 -7.73
N PHE A 113 -1.62 -4.99 -6.99
CA PHE A 113 -1.12 -6.26 -7.50
C PHE A 113 -2.00 -6.82 -8.61
N LYS A 114 -3.31 -6.96 -8.37
CA LYS A 114 -4.27 -7.47 -9.38
C LYS A 114 -4.25 -6.64 -10.66
N ASN A 115 -4.26 -5.31 -10.51
CA ASN A 115 -4.25 -4.39 -11.65
C ASN A 115 -2.94 -4.45 -12.47
N PHE A 116 -1.79 -4.62 -11.82
CA PHE A 116 -0.53 -4.82 -12.53
C PHE A 116 -0.40 -6.22 -13.13
N ASP A 117 -0.99 -7.24 -12.50
CA ASP A 117 -1.04 -8.60 -13.03
C ASP A 117 -1.86 -8.67 -14.32
N GLU A 118 -3.07 -8.09 -14.31
CA GLU A 118 -3.93 -7.95 -15.49
C GLU A 118 -3.24 -7.17 -16.62
N ALA A 119 -2.47 -6.14 -16.29
CA ALA A 119 -1.69 -5.37 -17.25
C ALA A 119 -0.38 -6.06 -17.70
N GLY A 120 -0.03 -7.23 -17.15
CA GLY A 120 1.23 -7.92 -17.45
C GLY A 120 2.50 -7.22 -16.93
N GLU A 121 2.36 -6.22 -16.05
CA GLU A 121 3.45 -5.38 -15.54
C GLU A 121 4.28 -6.14 -14.49
N ALA A 122 5.62 -6.04 -14.59
CA ALA A 122 6.53 -6.66 -13.61
C ALA A 122 6.36 -6.07 -12.19
N ARG A 123 5.84 -4.84 -12.09
CA ARG A 123 5.54 -4.16 -10.82
C ARG A 123 4.54 -4.91 -9.95
N ARG A 124 3.80 -5.90 -10.49
CA ARG A 124 2.96 -6.79 -9.67
C ARG A 124 3.74 -7.43 -8.53
N LEU A 125 4.96 -7.91 -8.79
CA LEU A 125 5.81 -8.51 -7.74
C LEU A 125 6.22 -7.48 -6.69
N GLN A 126 6.39 -6.21 -7.07
CA GLN A 126 6.68 -5.14 -6.13
C GLN A 126 5.49 -4.91 -5.18
N CYS A 127 4.27 -4.82 -5.69
CA CYS A 127 3.06 -4.72 -4.86
C CYS A 127 2.89 -5.95 -3.97
N LEU A 128 3.14 -7.15 -4.48
CA LEU A 128 3.04 -8.39 -3.71
C LEU A 128 4.05 -8.44 -2.56
N LYS A 129 5.29 -7.99 -2.76
CA LYS A 129 6.27 -7.83 -1.66
C LYS A 129 5.78 -6.87 -0.59
N TYR A 130 5.26 -5.71 -0.99
CA TYR A 130 4.70 -4.75 -0.04
C TYR A 130 3.47 -5.29 0.70
N LEU A 131 2.65 -6.10 0.03
CA LEU A 131 1.53 -6.79 0.66
C LEU A 131 1.98 -7.80 1.73
N VAL A 132 3.00 -8.62 1.44
CA VAL A 132 3.59 -9.53 2.42
C VAL A 132 4.18 -8.75 3.60
N LEU A 133 4.90 -7.67 3.32
CA LEU A 133 5.47 -6.80 4.34
C LEU A 133 4.40 -6.14 5.24
N ALA A 134 3.33 -5.61 4.64
CA ALA A 134 2.22 -5.02 5.39
C ALA A 134 1.43 -6.07 6.20
N ASN A 135 1.35 -7.32 5.73
CA ASN A 135 0.81 -8.43 6.53
C ASN A 135 1.70 -8.76 7.73
N MET A 136 3.02 -8.81 7.53
CA MET A 136 3.97 -9.06 8.61
C MET A 136 3.91 -7.97 9.68
N LEU A 137 4.00 -6.70 9.27
CA LEU A 137 4.02 -5.55 10.20
C LEU A 137 2.68 -5.33 10.90
N GLY A 138 1.57 -5.69 10.27
CA GLY A 138 0.24 -5.63 10.86
C GLY A 138 -0.17 -6.89 11.61
N GLU A 139 0.76 -7.83 11.86
CA GLU A 139 0.52 -9.10 12.57
C GLU A 139 -0.68 -9.89 12.04
N SER A 140 -0.93 -9.79 10.73
CA SER A 140 -2.07 -10.41 10.10
C SER A 140 -1.93 -11.93 10.12
N LYS A 141 -3.02 -12.59 10.50
CA LYS A 141 -3.13 -14.07 10.47
C LYS A 141 -3.49 -14.59 9.08
N ILE A 142 -3.87 -13.72 8.16
CA ILE A 142 -4.26 -14.08 6.81
C ILE A 142 -3.01 -14.35 5.98
N ASN A 143 -2.93 -15.53 5.37
CA ASN A 143 -1.88 -15.84 4.43
C ASN A 143 -2.21 -15.22 3.07
N VAL A 144 -1.31 -14.39 2.55
CA VAL A 144 -1.44 -13.72 1.24
C VAL A 144 -1.65 -14.73 0.11
N PHE A 145 -0.98 -15.87 0.20
CA PHE A 145 -0.97 -16.90 -0.85
C PHE A 145 -2.15 -17.85 -0.80
N ASP A 146 -3.11 -17.66 0.12
CA ASP A 146 -4.39 -18.37 0.07
C ASP A 146 -5.30 -17.81 -1.03
N SER A 147 -5.03 -16.59 -1.52
CA SER A 147 -5.71 -16.02 -2.67
C SER A 147 -5.30 -16.72 -3.98
N GLN A 148 -6.28 -16.95 -4.87
CA GLN A 148 -6.02 -17.61 -6.16
C GLN A 148 -5.11 -16.75 -7.05
N GLU A 149 -5.18 -15.44 -6.90
CA GLU A 149 -4.39 -14.46 -7.65
C GLU A 149 -2.93 -14.46 -7.22
N ALA A 150 -2.64 -14.58 -5.92
CA ALA A 150 -1.25 -14.56 -5.42
C ALA A 150 -0.61 -15.96 -5.40
N LYS A 151 -1.39 -17.05 -5.32
CA LYS A 151 -0.87 -18.42 -5.21
C LYS A 151 0.21 -18.77 -6.25
N PRO A 152 0.08 -18.41 -7.55
CA PRO A 152 1.10 -18.72 -8.56
C PRO A 152 2.48 -18.13 -8.28
N TYR A 153 2.54 -17.09 -7.44
CA TYR A 153 3.75 -16.31 -7.15
C TYR A 153 4.47 -16.75 -5.87
N GLU A 154 3.91 -17.69 -5.10
CA GLU A 154 4.45 -18.12 -3.80
C GLU A 154 5.90 -18.62 -3.89
N GLN A 155 6.25 -19.30 -4.99
CA GLN A 155 7.57 -19.87 -5.21
C GLN A 155 8.52 -18.93 -5.97
N ALA A 156 8.11 -17.69 -6.27
CA ALA A 156 8.99 -16.72 -6.89
C ALA A 156 10.13 -16.38 -5.93
N LYS A 157 11.38 -16.41 -6.41
CA LYS A 157 12.59 -16.23 -5.58
C LYS A 157 12.52 -15.01 -4.66
N GLU A 158 12.05 -13.88 -5.19
CA GLU A 158 11.96 -12.63 -4.45
C GLU A 158 10.82 -12.60 -3.42
N ILE A 159 9.83 -13.48 -3.58
CA ILE A 159 8.69 -13.64 -2.66
C ILE A 159 9.05 -14.60 -1.53
N VAL A 160 9.71 -15.73 -1.85
CA VAL A 160 10.19 -16.68 -0.84
C VAL A 160 11.05 -16.00 0.22
N ALA A 161 11.95 -15.09 -0.19
CA ALA A 161 12.76 -14.31 0.75
C ALA A 161 11.91 -13.45 1.72
N MET A 162 10.81 -12.87 1.25
CA MET A 162 9.90 -12.07 2.08
C MET A 162 9.09 -12.95 3.05
N THR A 163 8.66 -14.13 2.61
CA THR A 163 7.95 -15.08 3.47
C THR A 163 8.86 -15.63 4.56
N GLN A 164 10.11 -15.98 4.23
CA GLN A 164 11.11 -16.41 5.21
C GLN A 164 11.39 -15.34 6.28
N LEU A 165 11.44 -14.06 5.87
CA LEU A 165 11.56 -12.95 6.81
C LEU A 165 10.34 -12.87 7.75
N THR A 166 9.14 -13.08 7.20
CA THR A 166 7.89 -13.09 7.97
C THR A 166 7.84 -14.22 8.99
N ASP A 167 8.30 -15.41 8.60
CA ASP A 167 8.38 -16.57 9.49
C ASP A 167 9.40 -16.35 10.62
N ALA A 168 10.57 -15.80 10.29
CA ALA A 168 11.58 -15.42 11.28
C ALA A 168 11.03 -14.40 12.29
N HIS A 169 10.37 -13.34 11.81
CA HIS A 169 9.75 -12.32 12.66
C HIS A 169 8.73 -12.93 13.64
N LYS A 170 7.82 -13.77 13.14
CA LYS A 170 6.82 -14.47 13.98
C LYS A 170 7.47 -15.40 15.01
N SER A 171 8.60 -16.01 14.68
CA SER A 171 9.31 -16.90 15.60
C SER A 171 10.00 -16.15 16.74
N GLU A 172 10.59 -14.99 16.44
CA GLU A 172 11.22 -14.12 17.45
C GLU A 172 10.16 -13.62 18.45
N GLU A 173 9.03 -13.14 17.95
CA GLU A 173 7.91 -12.71 18.79
C GLU A 173 7.42 -13.83 19.71
N LYS A 174 7.25 -15.05 19.19
CA LYS A 174 6.88 -16.23 19.98
C LYS A 174 7.89 -16.54 21.09
N LEU A 175 9.18 -16.45 20.79
CA LEU A 175 10.25 -16.69 21.77
C LEU A 175 10.23 -15.63 22.88
N VAL A 176 10.10 -14.36 22.52
CA VAL A 176 9.97 -13.25 23.48
C VAL A 176 8.73 -13.43 24.36
N GLY A 177 7.60 -13.80 23.75
CA GLY A 177 6.37 -14.11 24.48
C GLY A 177 6.52 -15.26 25.47
N ALA A 178 7.17 -16.36 25.06
CA ALA A 178 7.42 -17.50 25.93
C ALA A 178 8.35 -17.15 27.10
N LEU A 179 9.40 -16.36 26.86
CA LEU A 179 10.29 -15.86 27.92
C LEU A 179 9.53 -15.00 28.93
N ASN A 180 8.70 -14.08 28.46
CA ASN A 180 7.87 -13.24 29.32
C ASN A 180 6.92 -14.09 30.18
N GLN A 181 6.25 -15.09 29.61
CA GLN A 181 5.38 -15.99 30.37
C GLN A 181 6.15 -16.80 31.43
N TRP A 182 7.35 -17.26 31.10
CA TRP A 182 8.20 -17.98 32.03
C TRP A 182 8.66 -17.11 33.20
N THR A 183 9.11 -15.87 32.94
CA THR A 183 9.47 -14.92 34.02
C THR A 183 8.31 -14.62 34.95
N HIS A 184 7.10 -14.40 34.41
CA HIS A 184 5.90 -14.17 35.20
C HIS A 184 5.55 -15.38 36.09
N SER A 185 5.71 -16.58 35.54
CA SER A 185 5.49 -17.83 36.26
C SER A 185 6.49 -18.00 37.41
N LEU A 186 7.77 -17.66 37.20
CA LEU A 186 8.80 -17.67 38.25
C LEU A 186 8.51 -16.66 39.36
N GLU A 187 8.08 -15.44 39.03
CA GLU A 187 7.73 -14.44 40.02
C GLU A 187 6.54 -14.88 40.88
N LYS A 188 5.53 -15.50 40.26
CA LYS A 188 4.40 -16.08 40.97
C LYS A 188 4.84 -17.18 41.95
N LEU A 189 5.71 -18.07 41.51
CA LEU A 189 6.26 -19.15 42.33
C LEU A 189 7.12 -18.61 43.48
N ARG A 190 7.94 -17.58 43.22
CA ARG A 190 8.72 -16.88 44.25
C ARG A 190 7.83 -16.26 45.32
N ARG A 191 6.72 -15.59 44.94
CA ARG A 191 5.75 -15.03 45.90
C ARG A 191 5.12 -16.14 46.75
N GLN A 192 4.65 -17.22 46.13
CA GLN A 192 4.09 -18.35 46.85
C GLN A 192 5.07 -19.00 47.84
N LEU A 193 6.35 -19.09 47.47
CA LEU A 193 7.38 -19.63 48.34
C LEU A 193 7.69 -18.68 49.51
N HIS A 194 7.75 -17.37 49.23
CA HIS A 194 7.91 -16.33 50.25
C HIS A 194 6.77 -16.38 51.28
N ASP A 195 5.52 -16.41 50.83
CA ASP A 195 4.34 -16.47 51.69
C ASP A 195 4.30 -17.75 52.56
N LYS A 196 4.85 -18.86 52.06
CA LYS A 196 4.90 -20.14 52.79
C LYS A 196 6.08 -20.27 53.77
N LEU A 197 7.23 -19.70 53.45
CA LEU A 197 8.46 -19.85 54.24
C LEU A 197 8.68 -18.71 55.24
N LEU A 198 8.06 -17.55 55.01
CA LEU A 198 8.06 -16.41 55.92
C LEU A 198 6.61 -15.99 56.22
N PRO A 199 5.77 -16.88 56.80
CA PRO A 199 4.50 -16.43 57.34
C PRO A 199 4.87 -15.46 58.47
N GLU A 200 4.34 -14.24 58.38
CA GLU A 200 4.63 -13.09 59.23
C GLU A 200 5.23 -13.43 60.60
N VAL A 201 6.43 -12.89 60.85
CA VAL A 201 6.92 -12.69 62.21
C VAL A 201 5.98 -11.67 62.87
N ALA A 202 4.90 -12.18 63.47
CA ALA A 202 4.04 -11.46 64.40
C ALA A 202 4.60 -11.59 65.81
#